data_AF-A0A8T5FA29-F1
#
_entry.id   AF-A0A8T5FA29-F1
#
_cell.length_a   1.000
_cell.length_b   1.000
_cell.length_c   1.000
_cell.angle_alpha   90.00
_cell.angle_beta   90.00
_cell.angle_gamma   90.00
#
_symmetry.space_group_name_H-M   'P 1'
#
loop_
_entity.id
_entity.type
_entity.pdbx_description
1 polymer ?
#
loop_
_entity_poly.entity_id
_entity_poly.type
_entity_poly.pdbx_seq_one_letter_code
_entity_poly.pdbx_strand_id
1 'polypeptide(L)'
;SYGGMGRHGGGAFSGKDPSKVDRSACYMCRYVAKNIVAAGLADRCEVQVAYAIGVAEPVSLMVNTLGTNKIEENKIEELVRNNFDMRPAGIVSELDLKRPIYKKTAAYGHFGRNEPEFNWEKTDKAEKLKAESGI
;
A
#
# COMPACT_ATOMS: atom_id res chain seq x y z
N SER A 1 5.40 -10.21 -7.12
CA SER A 1 4.40 -9.17 -6.78
C SER A 1 3.15 -9.38 -7.64
N TYR A 2 3.02 -8.73 -8.80
CA TYR A 2 1.78 -8.66 -9.58
C TYR A 2 1.84 -9.40 -10.93
N GLY A 3 2.79 -10.33 -11.12
CA GLY A 3 2.87 -11.15 -12.33
C GLY A 3 3.03 -10.37 -13.64
N GLY A 4 3.66 -9.18 -13.60
CA GLY A 4 3.82 -8.30 -14.77
C GLY A 4 2.70 -7.26 -14.95
N MET A 5 1.61 -7.36 -14.18
CA MET A 5 0.47 -6.44 -14.31
C MET A 5 0.71 -5.05 -13.70
N GLY A 6 1.50 -4.96 -12.63
CA GLY A 6 1.85 -3.71 -11.95
C GLY A 6 3.34 -3.40 -12.09
N ARG A 7 3.69 -2.13 -12.16
CA ARG A 7 5.10 -1.69 -12.25
C ARG A 7 5.87 -2.03 -10.97
N HIS A 8 7.19 -2.22 -11.10
CA HIS A 8 8.04 -2.68 -10.00
C HIS A 8 9.24 -1.76 -9.79
N GLY A 9 9.49 -1.36 -8.54
CA GLY A 9 10.63 -0.48 -8.18
C GLY A 9 11.99 -1.19 -8.06
N GLY A 10 12.02 -2.53 -8.14
CA GLY A 10 13.25 -3.34 -8.22
C GLY A 10 13.65 -4.05 -6.92
N GLY A 11 13.21 -3.59 -5.75
CA GLY A 11 13.56 -4.18 -4.46
C GLY A 11 12.98 -5.58 -4.23
N ALA A 12 13.81 -6.55 -3.85
CA ALA A 12 13.36 -7.87 -3.40
C ALA A 12 12.73 -7.82 -1.99
N PHE A 13 11.85 -8.78 -1.66
CA PHE A 13 11.18 -8.83 -0.35
C PHE A 13 11.89 -9.72 0.68
N SER A 14 12.08 -11.02 0.42
CA SER A 14 12.54 -12.04 1.39
C SER A 14 13.91 -11.73 2.00
N GLY A 15 14.13 -12.12 3.26
CA GLY A 15 15.39 -11.87 4.00
C GLY A 15 15.54 -10.47 4.62
N LYS A 16 14.64 -9.53 4.32
CA LYS A 16 14.67 -8.16 4.87
C LYS A 16 13.70 -8.00 6.04
N ASP A 17 14.12 -7.38 7.13
CA ASP A 17 13.20 -6.96 8.20
C ASP A 17 12.38 -5.71 7.77
N PRO A 18 11.32 -5.32 8.49
CA PRO A 18 10.37 -4.33 8.00
C PRO A 18 10.89 -2.88 8.05
N SER A 19 12.11 -2.61 8.53
CA SER A 19 12.72 -1.29 8.35
C SER A 19 13.15 -1.03 6.91
N LYS A 20 13.21 -2.06 6.06
CA LYS A 20 13.60 -1.96 4.66
C LYS A 20 12.37 -1.62 3.83
N VAL A 21 12.32 -0.39 3.34
CA VAL A 21 11.19 0.15 2.56
C VAL A 21 10.88 -0.65 1.30
N ASP A 22 11.86 -1.35 0.72
CA ASP A 22 11.65 -2.32 -0.36
C ASP A 22 10.55 -3.35 -0.05
N ARG A 23 10.39 -3.73 1.22
CA ARG A 23 9.30 -4.61 1.67
C ARG A 23 8.15 -3.81 2.24
N SER A 24 8.41 -3.01 3.26
CA SER A 24 7.34 -2.37 4.06
C SER A 24 6.53 -1.38 3.23
N ALA A 25 7.19 -0.54 2.43
CA ALA A 25 6.48 0.41 1.57
C ALA A 25 5.72 -0.29 0.44
N CYS A 26 6.26 -1.37 -0.15
CA CYS A 26 5.50 -2.17 -1.12
C CYS A 26 4.24 -2.81 -0.51
N TYR A 27 4.31 -3.27 0.74
CA TYR A 27 3.12 -3.76 1.46
C TYR A 27 2.12 -2.64 1.73
N MET A 28 2.59 -1.45 2.13
CA MET A 28 1.73 -0.29 2.31
C MET A 28 1.06 0.15 1.00
N CYS A 29 1.80 0.21 -0.12
CA CYS A 29 1.22 0.52 -1.42
C CYS A 29 0.14 -0.48 -1.83
N ARG A 30 0.33 -1.78 -1.54
CA ARG A 30 -0.70 -2.80 -1.74
C ARG A 30 -1.94 -2.50 -0.90
N TYR A 31 -1.74 -2.21 0.39
CA TYR A 31 -2.82 -1.91 1.33
C TYR A 31 -3.61 -0.67 0.91
N VAL A 32 -2.93 0.42 0.54
CA VAL A 32 -3.53 1.64 0.02
C VAL A 32 -4.34 1.35 -1.25
N ALA A 33 -3.73 0.75 -2.27
CA ALA A 33 -4.42 0.46 -3.53
C ALA A 33 -5.65 -0.44 -3.35
N LYS A 34 -5.54 -1.44 -2.45
CA LYS A 34 -6.66 -2.35 -2.15
C LYS A 34 -7.80 -1.62 -1.45
N ASN A 35 -7.50 -0.70 -0.52
CA ASN A 35 -8.51 0.11 0.17
C ASN A 35 -9.18 1.13 -0.78
N ILE A 36 -8.42 1.76 -1.70
CA ILE A 36 -8.99 2.67 -2.72
C ILE A 36 -10.02 1.94 -3.59
N VAL A 37 -9.66 0.75 -4.08
CA VAL A 37 -10.56 -0.06 -4.92
C VAL A 37 -11.76 -0.57 -4.11
N ALA A 38 -11.54 -1.05 -2.88
CA ALA A 38 -12.61 -1.52 -2.01
C ALA A 38 -13.58 -0.40 -1.59
N ALA A 39 -13.10 0.84 -1.46
CA ALA A 39 -13.92 2.02 -1.20
C ALA A 39 -14.78 2.45 -2.41
N GLY A 40 -14.57 1.84 -3.58
CA GLY A 40 -15.25 2.22 -4.82
C GLY A 40 -14.72 3.52 -5.44
N LEU A 41 -13.54 3.99 -5.01
CA LEU A 41 -12.95 5.23 -5.55
C LEU A 41 -12.37 5.03 -6.97
N ALA A 42 -12.00 3.79 -7.31
CA ALA A 42 -11.53 3.40 -8.64
C ALA A 42 -11.72 1.89 -8.86
N ASP A 43 -11.82 1.46 -10.12
CA ASP A 43 -11.87 0.03 -10.46
C ASP A 43 -10.45 -0.60 -10.51
N ARG A 44 -9.43 0.24 -10.75
CA ARG A 44 -8.00 -0.11 -10.77
C ARG A 44 -7.20 1.01 -10.13
N CYS A 45 -6.12 0.66 -9.43
CA CYS A 45 -5.24 1.64 -8.79
C CYS A 45 -3.79 1.13 -8.75
N GLU A 46 -2.86 1.98 -9.18
CA GLU A 46 -1.42 1.84 -8.96
C GLU A 46 -0.98 2.94 -7.99
N VAL A 47 -0.18 2.58 -6.99
CA VAL A 47 0.40 3.50 -6.02
C VAL A 47 1.91 3.39 -6.10
N GLN A 48 2.58 4.51 -6.32
CA GLN A 48 4.03 4.60 -6.32
C GLN A 48 4.49 5.45 -5.14
N VAL A 49 5.57 5.01 -4.51
CA VAL A 49 6.26 5.78 -3.46
C VAL A 49 7.78 5.69 -3.67
N ALA A 50 8.49 6.77 -3.36
CA ALA A 50 9.95 6.78 -3.33
C ALA A 50 10.45 7.42 -2.04
N TYR A 51 11.61 6.95 -1.55
CA TYR A 51 12.27 7.46 -0.36
C TYR A 51 13.72 7.82 -0.66
N ALA A 52 14.21 8.85 0.03
CA ALA A 52 15.64 9.11 0.12
C ALA A 52 16.20 8.46 1.40
N ILE A 53 17.42 7.93 1.34
CA ILE A 53 18.06 7.31 2.51
C ILE A 53 18.17 8.33 3.65
N GLY A 54 17.70 7.96 4.84
CA GLY A 54 17.73 8.82 6.02
C GLY A 54 16.58 9.81 6.14
N VAL A 55 15.67 9.87 5.17
CA VAL A 55 14.48 10.73 5.20
C VAL A 55 13.25 9.89 5.53
N ALA A 56 12.49 10.30 6.55
CA ALA A 56 11.31 9.56 6.99
C ALA A 56 10.14 9.73 6.02
N GLU A 57 9.90 10.96 5.55
CA GLU A 57 8.85 11.25 4.59
C GLU A 57 9.22 10.74 3.19
N PRO A 58 8.25 10.22 2.41
CA PRO A 58 8.50 9.88 1.03
C PRO A 58 8.79 11.15 0.21
N VAL A 59 9.79 11.07 -0.67
CA VAL A 59 10.08 12.16 -1.61
C VAL A 59 9.05 12.23 -2.74
N SER A 60 8.33 11.13 -2.99
CA SER A 60 7.17 11.12 -3.87
C SER A 60 6.13 10.09 -3.42
N LEU A 61 4.86 10.44 -3.61
CA LEU A 61 3.71 9.56 -3.49
C LEU A 61 2.81 9.92 -4.67
N MET A 62 2.47 8.93 -5.49
CA MET A 62 1.61 9.13 -6.66
C MET A 62 0.54 8.04 -6.70
N VAL A 63 -0.67 8.45 -7.06
CA VAL A 63 -1.81 7.56 -7.31
C VAL A 63 -2.17 7.64 -8.78
N ASN A 64 -2.28 6.49 -9.44
CA ASN A 64 -2.74 6.39 -10.83
C ASN A 64 -3.86 5.35 -10.90
N THR A 65 -5.06 5.80 -11.21
CA THR A 65 -6.26 4.96 -11.29
C THR A 65 -6.53 4.41 -12.70
N LEU A 66 -5.63 4.69 -13.64
CA LEU A 66 -5.71 4.24 -15.03
C LEU A 66 -7.04 4.63 -15.69
N GLY A 67 -7.56 5.82 -15.35
CA GLY A 67 -8.81 6.37 -15.88
C GLY A 67 -10.09 5.72 -15.34
N THR A 68 -10.01 5.00 -14.22
CA THR A 68 -11.18 4.33 -13.61
C THR A 68 -11.68 5.01 -12.34
N ASN A 69 -11.09 6.14 -11.97
CA ASN A 69 -11.46 6.94 -10.81
C ASN A 69 -12.92 7.43 -10.88
N LYS A 70 -13.60 7.48 -9.72
CA LYS A 70 -14.95 8.04 -9.56
C LYS A 70 -14.94 9.49 -9.06
N ILE A 71 -13.79 9.94 -8.55
CA ILE A 71 -13.49 11.32 -8.13
C ILE A 71 -12.13 11.73 -8.70
N GLU A 72 -11.77 13.01 -8.68
CA GLU A 72 -10.45 13.45 -9.20
C GLU A 72 -9.28 12.73 -8.52
N GLU A 73 -8.28 12.30 -9.30
CA GLU A 73 -7.12 11.56 -8.76
C GLU A 73 -6.36 12.34 -7.70
N ASN A 74 -6.26 13.67 -7.85
CA ASN A 74 -5.63 14.54 -6.83
C ASN A 74 -6.35 14.45 -5.48
N LYS A 75 -7.69 14.31 -5.48
CA LYS A 75 -8.46 14.11 -4.24
C LYS A 75 -8.22 12.73 -3.66
N ILE A 76 -8.08 11.69 -4.50
CA ILE A 76 -7.70 10.35 -4.04
C ILE A 76 -6.31 10.40 -3.40
N GLU A 77 -5.35 11.08 -4.03
CA GLU A 77 -4.00 11.25 -3.47
C GLU A 77 -4.04 11.99 -2.11
N GLU A 78 -4.83 13.04 -1.99
CA GLU A 78 -5.04 13.77 -0.73
C GLU A 78 -5.63 12.86 0.36
N LEU A 79 -6.66 12.07 0.02
CA LEU A 79 -7.23 11.07 0.93
C LEU A 79 -6.18 10.06 1.39
N VAL A 80 -5.27 9.62 0.50
CA VAL A 80 -4.16 8.74 0.88
C VAL A 80 -3.24 9.44 1.89
N ARG A 81 -2.83 10.67 1.63
CA ARG A 81 -1.94 11.43 2.52
C ARG A 81 -2.57 11.66 3.90
N ASN A 82 -3.88 11.85 3.97
CA ASN A 82 -4.60 12.11 5.21
C ASN A 82 -4.89 10.84 6.03
N ASN A 83 -4.92 9.65 5.40
CA ASN A 83 -5.37 8.42 6.04
C ASN A 83 -4.28 7.37 6.28
N PHE A 84 -3.13 7.50 5.62
CA PHE A 84 -2.04 6.54 5.70
C PHE A 84 -0.74 7.23 6.06
N ASP A 85 -0.13 6.84 7.19
CA ASP A 85 1.21 7.28 7.56
C ASP A 85 2.25 6.54 6.72
N MET A 86 2.79 7.23 5.72
CA MET A 86 3.74 6.67 4.76
C MET A 86 5.19 6.73 5.25
N ARG A 87 5.46 7.14 6.50
CA ARG A 87 6.81 7.04 7.07
C ARG A 87 7.13 5.59 7.42
N PRO A 88 8.40 5.13 7.32
CA PRO A 88 8.75 3.73 7.63
C PRO A 88 8.26 3.25 8.99
N ALA A 89 8.35 4.08 10.03
CA ALA A 89 7.87 3.74 11.37
C ALA A 89 6.33 3.65 11.44
N GLY A 90 5.62 4.57 10.76
CA GLY A 90 4.16 4.55 10.63
C GLY A 90 3.68 3.28 9.95
N ILE A 91 4.32 2.90 8.83
CA ILE A 91 4.01 1.66 8.11
C ILE A 91 4.18 0.42 8.98
N VAL A 92 5.29 0.35 9.72
CA VAL A 92 5.57 -0.79 10.61
C VAL A 92 4.50 -0.91 11.70
N SER A 93 4.02 0.22 12.23
CA SER A 93 2.98 0.27 13.25
C SER A 93 1.61 -0.08 12.68
N GLU A 94 1.20 0.57 11.59
CA GLU A 94 -0.12 0.40 10.95
C GLU A 94 -0.37 -1.07 10.55
N LEU A 95 0.64 -1.70 9.94
CA LEU A 95 0.53 -3.06 9.44
C LEU A 95 0.97 -4.12 10.49
N ASP A 96 1.35 -3.69 11.69
CA ASP A 96 1.87 -4.54 12.77
C ASP A 96 2.92 -5.54 12.25
N LEU A 97 4.03 -5.00 11.73
CA LEU A 97 5.01 -5.79 10.98
C LEU A 97 6.07 -6.44 11.89
N LYS A 98 6.25 -6.02 13.14
CA LYS A 98 7.29 -6.57 14.04
C LYS A 98 6.88 -7.91 14.65
N ARG A 99 6.56 -8.88 13.79
CA ARG A 99 6.11 -10.23 14.14
C ARG A 99 6.71 -11.28 13.19
N PRO A 100 6.80 -12.55 13.60
CA PRO A 100 7.37 -13.62 12.77
C PRO A 100 6.41 -14.14 11.69
N ILE A 101 5.91 -13.25 10.82
CA ILE A 101 4.81 -13.53 9.86
C ILE A 101 5.26 -13.83 8.42
N TYR A 102 6.54 -13.68 8.12
CA TYR A 102 7.00 -13.60 6.71
C TYR A 102 7.26 -14.94 6.02
N LYS A 103 7.42 -16.05 6.75
CA LYS A 103 7.74 -17.34 6.12
C LYS A 103 6.66 -17.77 5.12
N LYS A 104 5.38 -17.52 5.45
CA LYS A 104 4.23 -17.83 4.58
C LYS A 104 4.21 -17.01 3.27
N THR A 105 4.86 -15.84 3.23
CA THR A 105 4.88 -14.99 2.03
C THR A 105 5.92 -15.44 1.00
N ALA A 106 6.91 -16.24 1.41
CA ALA A 106 8.07 -16.59 0.60
C ALA A 106 7.75 -17.50 -0.61
N ALA A 107 6.54 -18.07 -0.65
CA ALA A 107 6.01 -18.83 -1.77
C ALA A 107 4.55 -18.44 -2.02
N TYR A 108 4.09 -18.67 -3.25
CA TYR A 108 2.71 -18.42 -3.69
C TYR A 108 2.25 -16.94 -3.60
N GLY A 109 3.20 -16.02 -3.62
CA GLY A 109 2.94 -14.59 -3.66
C GLY A 109 2.73 -13.96 -2.28
N HIS A 110 3.13 -12.68 -2.21
CA HIS A 110 2.97 -11.82 -1.04
C HIS A 110 1.60 -11.13 -1.00
N PHE A 111 0.91 -11.06 -2.15
CA PHE A 111 -0.32 -10.28 -2.34
C PHE A 111 -1.45 -11.17 -2.86
N GLY A 112 -2.69 -10.78 -2.57
CA GLY A 112 -3.90 -11.46 -3.03
C GLY A 112 -4.35 -12.64 -2.16
N ARG A 113 -3.73 -12.83 -0.99
CA ARG A 113 -4.06 -13.91 -0.04
C ARG A 113 -4.58 -13.31 1.27
N ASN A 114 -5.81 -13.62 1.67
CA ASN A 114 -6.41 -13.10 2.89
C ASN A 114 -6.06 -13.97 4.11
N GLU A 115 -4.76 -14.08 4.41
CA GLU A 115 -4.27 -14.77 5.61
C GLU A 115 -4.38 -13.84 6.84
N PRO A 116 -4.63 -14.36 8.05
CA PRO A 116 -4.71 -13.54 9.26
C PRO A 116 -3.47 -12.67 9.53
N GLU A 117 -2.29 -13.13 9.09
CA GLU A 117 -1.05 -12.41 9.29
C GLU A 117 -0.83 -11.25 8.30
N PHE A 118 -1.53 -11.23 7.17
CA PHE A 118 -1.27 -10.31 6.06
C PHE A 118 -2.12 -9.06 6.19
N ASN A 119 -1.80 -8.22 7.17
CA ASN A 119 -2.55 -6.98 7.43
C ASN A 119 -2.63 -6.05 6.21
N TRP A 120 -1.64 -6.09 5.30
CA TRP A 120 -1.68 -5.32 4.05
C TRP A 120 -2.75 -5.77 3.04
N GLU A 121 -3.44 -6.88 3.31
CA GLU A 121 -4.59 -7.35 2.53
C GLU A 121 -5.93 -6.96 3.17
N LYS A 122 -5.94 -6.26 4.31
CA LYS A 122 -7.18 -5.74 4.88
C LYS A 122 -7.71 -4.56 4.05
N THR A 123 -9.02 -4.32 4.16
CA THR A 123 -9.74 -3.21 3.53
C THR A 123 -10.51 -2.39 4.56
N ASP A 124 -9.96 -2.28 5.77
CA ASP A 124 -10.54 -1.67 6.94
C ASP A 124 -10.57 -0.12 6.91
N LYS A 125 -9.83 0.52 5.99
CA LYS A 125 -9.96 1.95 5.73
C LYS A 125 -10.93 2.28 4.59
N ALA A 126 -11.46 1.28 3.88
CA ALA A 126 -12.31 1.52 2.71
C ALA A 126 -13.55 2.36 3.02
N GLU A 127 -14.28 2.02 4.09
CA GLU A 127 -15.48 2.77 4.52
C GLU A 127 -15.14 4.22 4.89
N LYS A 128 -14.03 4.44 5.59
CA LYS A 128 -13.56 5.77 5.96
C LYS A 128 -13.22 6.60 4.72
N LEU A 129 -12.47 6.03 3.78
CA LEU A 129 -12.12 6.70 2.52
C LEU A 129 -13.35 7.05 1.70
N LYS A 130 -14.33 6.14 1.63
CA LYS A 130 -15.59 6.38 0.94
C LYS A 130 -16.35 7.55 1.57
N ALA A 131 -16.51 7.53 2.89
CA ALA A 131 -17.20 8.60 3.62
C ALA A 131 -16.54 9.99 3.42
N GLU A 132 -15.21 10.06 3.46
CA GLU A 132 -14.47 11.32 3.25
C GLU A 132 -14.46 11.78 1.79
N SER A 133 -14.65 10.86 0.84
CA SER A 133 -14.70 11.19 -0.60
C SER A 133 -16.02 11.80 -1.07
N GLY A 134 -17.10 11.65 -0.28
CA GLY A 134 -18.42 12.20 -0.59
C GLY A 134 -19.25 11.40 -1.61
N ILE A 135 -18.93 10.11 -1.84
CA ILE A 135 -19.69 9.20 -2.72
C ILE A 135 -20.37 8.04 -1.97
#